data_AF-A0A934XVZ7-F1
#
_entry.id   AF-A0A934XVZ7-F1
#
_cell.length_a   1.000
_cell.length_b   1.000
_cell.length_c   1.000
_cell.angle_alpha   90.00
_cell.angle_beta   90.00
_cell.angle_gamma   90.00
#
_symmetry.space_group_name_H-M   'P 1'
#
loop_
_entity.id
_entity.type
_entity.pdbx_description
1 polymer ?
#
loop_
_entity_poly.entity_id
_entity_poly.type
_entity_poly.pdbx_seq_one_letter_code
_entity_poly.pdbx_strand_id
1 'polypeptide(L)'
;MALTPEQEQALTDLLRRLPAAPASTPSPAPDLLQTWLGVSGADLGAGLQALLARKAQVEARVLDWAEKNPLDAAVQFLGAAAWAFYRAEQNANPRIATYTDAFYYIATCASVGYADIFAVTQTGRAIAALVMIIGPALTNRLLDRPRRD
;
A
#
# COMPACT_ATOMS: atom_id res chain seq x y z
N MET A 1 -28.37 -20.74 52.75
CA MET A 1 -27.65 -20.80 54.03
C MET A 1 -27.02 -19.42 54.21
N ALA A 2 -27.72 -18.52 54.93
CA ALA A 2 -27.24 -17.16 55.13
C ALA A 2 -26.09 -17.20 56.15
N LEU A 3 -25.02 -16.44 55.88
CA LEU A 3 -23.88 -16.34 56.79
C LEU A 3 -24.36 -15.75 58.12
N THR A 4 -23.84 -16.25 59.23
CA THR A 4 -24.10 -15.62 60.52
C THR A 4 -23.42 -14.24 60.55
N PRO A 5 -23.92 -13.27 61.31
CA PRO A 5 -23.34 -11.92 61.35
C PRO A 5 -21.85 -11.91 61.73
N GLU A 6 -21.38 -12.91 62.50
CA GLU A 6 -19.95 -13.07 62.81
C GLU A 6 -19.12 -13.54 61.60
N GLN A 7 -19.67 -14.41 60.75
CA GLN A 7 -19.01 -14.87 59.53
C GLN A 7 -18.88 -13.74 58.51
N GLU A 8 -19.88 -12.87 58.44
CA GLU A 8 -19.86 -11.69 57.57
C GLU A 8 -18.80 -10.68 58.01
N GLN A 9 -18.66 -10.47 59.33
CA GLN A 9 -17.58 -9.66 59.88
C GLN A 9 -16.20 -10.27 59.63
N ALA A 10 -16.03 -11.58 59.85
CA ALA A 10 -14.76 -12.27 59.59
C ALA A 10 -14.36 -12.23 58.11
N LEU A 11 -15.32 -12.38 57.20
CA LEU A 11 -15.10 -12.28 55.76
C LEU A 11 -14.70 -10.85 55.36
N THR A 12 -15.38 -9.85 55.93
CA THR A 12 -15.06 -8.43 55.68
C THR A 12 -13.65 -8.10 56.16
N ASP A 13 -13.25 -8.64 57.31
CA ASP A 13 -11.91 -8.44 57.86
C ASP A 13 -10.83 -9.13 57.03
N LEU A 14 -11.11 -10.33 56.50
CA LEU A 14 -10.23 -11.02 55.56
C LEU A 14 -10.08 -10.27 54.24
N LEU A 15 -11.18 -9.80 53.66
CA LEU A 15 -11.16 -9.02 52.41
C LEU A 15 -10.39 -7.72 52.56
N ARG A 16 -10.44 -7.09 53.75
CA ARG A 16 -9.70 -5.86 54.05
C ARG A 16 -8.20 -6.10 54.23
N ARG A 17 -7.78 -7.31 54.59
CA ARG A 17 -6.37 -7.70 54.74
C ARG A 17 -5.73 -8.20 53.45
N LEU A 18 -6.54 -8.54 52.44
CA LEU A 18 -6.00 -8.93 51.14
C LEU A 18 -5.42 -7.68 50.45
N PRO A 19 -4.14 -7.71 50.04
CA PRO A 19 -3.59 -6.64 49.23
C PRO A 19 -4.41 -6.54 47.94
N ALA A 20 -4.77 -5.33 47.53
CA ALA A 20 -5.49 -5.11 46.28
C ALA A 20 -4.74 -5.80 45.14
N ALA A 21 -5.42 -6.67 44.40
CA ALA A 21 -4.82 -7.31 43.25
C ALA A 21 -4.26 -6.22 42.31
N PRO A 22 -2.99 -6.30 41.88
CA PRO A 22 -2.46 -5.32 40.95
C PRO A 22 -3.34 -5.31 39.72
N ALA A 23 -3.86 -4.13 39.35
CA ALA A 23 -4.65 -3.97 38.14
C ALA A 23 -3.86 -4.53 36.97
N SER A 24 -4.35 -5.60 36.36
CA SER A 24 -3.74 -6.17 35.17
C SER A 24 -3.90 -5.15 34.04
N THR A 25 -2.84 -4.40 33.75
CA THR A 25 -2.77 -3.61 32.52
C THR A 25 -2.93 -4.58 31.35
N PRO A 26 -3.96 -4.42 30.48
CA PRO A 26 -4.08 -5.25 29.29
C PRO A 26 -2.81 -5.08 28.46
N SER A 27 -2.11 -6.19 28.19
CA SER A 27 -0.96 -6.15 27.29
C SER A 27 -1.45 -5.69 25.91
N PRO A 28 -0.74 -4.74 25.25
CA PRO A 28 -1.13 -4.30 23.92
C PRO A 28 -1.19 -5.52 22.99
N ALA A 29 -2.29 -5.65 22.25
CA ALA A 29 -2.47 -6.75 21.31
C ALA A 29 -1.29 -6.76 20.31
N PRO A 30 -0.69 -7.93 20.02
CA PRO A 30 0.46 -8.01 19.13
C PRO A 30 0.06 -7.54 17.72
N ASP A 31 0.81 -6.58 17.17
CA ASP A 31 0.66 -6.13 15.78
C ASP A 31 1.16 -7.24 14.85
N LEU A 32 0.20 -8.04 14.36
CA LEU A 32 0.48 -9.19 13.50
C LEU A 32 1.12 -8.76 12.17
N LEU A 33 0.82 -7.55 11.67
CA LEU A 33 1.42 -7.02 10.43
C LEU A 33 2.88 -6.66 10.67
N GLN A 34 3.19 -6.07 11.82
CA GLN A 34 4.57 -5.78 12.17
C GLN A 34 5.37 -7.08 12.37
N THR A 35 4.73 -8.08 12.97
CA THR A 35 5.36 -9.36 13.29
C THR A 35 5.67 -10.18 12.03
N TRP A 36 4.76 -10.21 11.05
CA TRP A 36 4.89 -11.08 9.87
C TRP A 36 5.37 -10.37 8.59
N LEU A 37 5.04 -9.09 8.43
CA LEU A 37 5.34 -8.32 7.23
C LEU A 37 6.38 -7.21 7.50
N GLY A 38 6.76 -6.97 8.75
CA GLY A 38 7.64 -5.87 9.13
C GLY A 38 7.01 -4.48 8.94
N VAL A 39 5.69 -4.42 8.75
CA VAL A 39 4.95 -3.17 8.50
C VAL A 39 3.97 -2.93 9.64
N SER A 40 4.05 -1.78 10.31
CA SER A 40 3.10 -1.46 11.38
C SER A 40 1.71 -1.20 10.83
N GLY A 41 0.69 -1.84 11.43
CA GLY A 41 -0.71 -1.61 11.10
C GLY A 41 -1.17 -0.18 11.41
N ALA A 42 -0.58 0.46 12.42
CA ALA A 42 -0.87 1.85 12.78
C ALA A 42 -0.34 2.82 11.70
N ASP A 43 0.88 2.59 11.21
CA ASP A 43 1.49 3.40 10.15
C ASP A 43 0.76 3.22 8.81
N LEU A 44 0.36 1.99 8.49
CA LEU A 44 -0.50 1.69 7.33
C LEU A 44 -1.85 2.40 7.43
N GLY A 45 -2.49 2.35 8.60
CA GLY A 45 -3.78 3.00 8.84
C GLY A 45 -3.69 4.52 8.70
N ALA A 46 -2.66 5.13 9.28
CA ALA A 46 -2.39 6.56 9.16
C ALA A 46 -2.09 6.95 7.69
N GLY A 47 -1.29 6.15 6.99
CA GLY A 47 -1.00 6.33 5.57
C GLY A 47 -2.26 6.26 4.71
N LEU A 48 -3.11 5.25 4.93
CA LEU A 48 -4.38 5.09 4.23
C LEU A 48 -5.35 6.24 4.52
N GLN A 49 -5.49 6.68 5.77
CA GLN A 49 -6.34 7.82 6.13
C GLN A 49 -5.83 9.12 5.49
N ALA A 50 -4.53 9.36 5.49
CA ALA A 50 -3.95 10.52 4.81
C ALA A 50 -4.20 10.47 3.29
N LEU A 51 -4.14 9.28 2.69
CA LEU A 51 -4.42 9.06 1.27
C LEU A 51 -5.90 9.26 0.95
N LEU A 52 -6.81 8.77 1.81
CA LEU A 52 -8.25 8.99 1.72
C LEU A 52 -8.61 10.47 1.85
N ALA A 53 -8.00 11.18 2.80
CA ALA A 53 -8.20 12.62 2.98
C ALA A 53 -7.74 13.43 1.75
N ARG A 54 -6.75 12.92 1.01
CA ARG A 54 -6.23 13.55 -0.22
C ARG A 54 -6.84 12.98 -1.49
N LYS A 55 -7.69 11.95 -1.40
CA LYS A 55 -8.21 11.19 -2.54
C LYS A 55 -8.81 12.12 -3.59
N ALA A 56 -9.73 12.99 -3.18
CA ALA A 56 -10.43 13.88 -4.11
C ALA A 56 -9.47 14.82 -4.86
N GLN A 57 -8.44 15.34 -4.18
CA GLN A 57 -7.44 16.21 -4.81
C GLN A 57 -6.52 15.45 -5.76
N VAL A 58 -6.12 14.23 -5.39
CA VAL A 58 -5.29 13.35 -6.23
C VAL A 58 -6.08 12.93 -7.47
N GLU A 59 -7.31 12.48 -7.29
CA GLU A 59 -8.22 12.07 -8.36
C GLU A 59 -8.44 13.22 -9.36
N ALA A 60 -8.80 14.41 -8.88
CA ALA A 60 -8.97 15.57 -9.73
C ALA A 60 -7.69 15.91 -10.51
N ARG A 61 -6.51 15.88 -9.87
CA ARG A 61 -5.23 16.16 -10.53
C ARG A 61 -4.88 15.12 -11.59
N VAL A 62 -5.08 13.84 -11.30
CA VAL A 62 -4.79 12.75 -12.23
C VAL A 62 -5.71 12.81 -13.44
N LEU A 63 -7.01 13.06 -13.22
CA LEU A 63 -7.98 13.23 -14.30
C LEU A 63 -7.67 14.46 -15.15
N ASP A 64 -7.42 15.61 -14.52
CA ASP A 64 -7.05 16.84 -15.25
C ASP A 64 -5.79 16.64 -16.09
N TRP A 65 -4.76 15.99 -15.53
CA TRP A 65 -3.52 15.70 -16.25
C TRP A 65 -3.75 14.76 -17.44
N ALA A 66 -4.55 13.71 -17.27
CA ALA A 66 -4.87 12.77 -18.33
C ALA A 66 -5.80 13.36 -19.41
N GLU A 67 -6.68 14.29 -19.07
CA GLU A 67 -7.66 14.88 -20.00
C GLU A 67 -7.10 16.09 -20.77
N LYS A 68 -6.23 16.89 -20.15
CA LYS A 68 -5.66 18.10 -20.78
C LYS A 68 -4.60 17.75 -21.82
N ASN A 69 -3.77 16.74 -21.59
CA ASN A 69 -2.73 16.32 -22.53
C ASN A 69 -2.58 14.79 -22.51
N PRO A 70 -3.51 14.03 -23.14
CA PRO A 70 -3.54 12.57 -23.06
C PRO A 70 -2.27 11.89 -23.60
N LEU A 71 -1.71 12.43 -24.69
CA LEU A 71 -0.45 11.93 -25.26
C LEU A 71 0.71 12.11 -24.28
N ASP A 72 0.91 13.33 -23.79
CA ASP A 72 1.98 13.63 -22.86
C ASP A 72 1.83 12.83 -21.57
N ALA A 73 0.60 12.66 -21.09
CA ALA A 73 0.31 11.88 -19.89
C ALA A 73 0.74 10.41 -20.05
N ALA A 74 0.38 9.77 -21.17
CA ALA A 74 0.78 8.40 -21.45
C ALA A 74 2.31 8.26 -21.59
N VAL A 75 2.97 9.16 -22.33
CA VAL A 75 4.43 9.14 -22.53
C VAL A 75 5.16 9.35 -21.19
N GLN A 76 4.72 10.32 -20.38
CA GLN A 76 5.29 10.58 -19.06
C GLN A 76 5.09 9.39 -18.13
N PHE A 77 3.89 8.79 -18.11
CA PHE A 77 3.61 7.62 -17.29
C PHE A 77 4.52 6.45 -17.63
N LEU A 78 4.56 6.06 -18.90
CA LEU A 78 5.36 4.92 -19.36
C LEU A 78 6.85 5.18 -19.19
N GLY A 79 7.31 6.39 -19.48
CA GLY A 79 8.71 6.78 -19.31
C GLY A 79 9.15 6.74 -17.84
N ALA A 80 8.32 7.28 -16.93
CA ALA A 80 8.58 7.28 -15.50
C ALA A 80 8.52 5.87 -14.91
N ALA A 81 7.54 5.08 -15.30
CA ALA A 81 7.41 3.68 -14.87
C ALA A 81 8.58 2.82 -15.37
N ALA A 82 9.02 3.00 -16.62
CA ALA A 82 10.20 2.34 -17.17
C ALA A 82 11.47 2.69 -16.40
N TRP A 83 11.64 3.96 -16.02
CA TRP A 83 12.79 4.40 -15.24
C TRP A 83 12.78 3.80 -13.83
N ALA A 84 11.63 3.85 -13.15
CA ALA A 84 11.46 3.25 -11.83
C ALA A 84 11.69 1.74 -11.87
N PHE A 85 11.17 1.05 -12.90
CA PHE A 85 11.34 -0.38 -13.10
C PHE A 85 12.81 -0.74 -13.37
N TYR A 86 13.48 0.00 -14.26
CA TYR A 86 14.90 -0.16 -14.52
C TYR A 86 15.69 -0.08 -13.21
N ARG A 87 15.46 0.96 -12.40
CA ARG A 87 16.14 1.13 -11.10
C ARG A 87 15.85 0.00 -10.11
N ALA A 88 14.63 -0.55 -10.12
CA ALA A 88 14.25 -1.65 -9.23
C ALA A 88 14.87 -2.99 -9.65
N GLU A 89 15.02 -3.24 -10.95
CA GLU A 89 15.50 -4.52 -11.48
C GLU A 89 17.00 -4.51 -11.83
N GLN A 90 17.63 -3.33 -11.86
CA GLN A 90 19.05 -3.16 -12.16
C GLN A 90 19.87 -4.01 -11.18
N ASN A 91 20.72 -4.89 -11.74
CA ASN A 91 21.56 -5.88 -11.03
C ASN A 91 20.83 -7.09 -10.45
N ALA A 92 19.49 -7.13 -10.45
CA ALA A 92 18.72 -8.29 -10.01
C ALA A 92 18.23 -9.15 -11.19
N ASN A 93 17.91 -8.51 -12.32
CA ASN A 93 17.34 -9.17 -13.48
C ASN A 93 18.32 -9.13 -14.66
N PRO A 94 18.89 -10.28 -15.07
CA PRO A 94 19.84 -10.31 -16.19
C PRO A 94 19.19 -9.97 -17.54
N ARG A 95 17.85 -9.95 -17.63
CA ARG A 95 17.10 -9.54 -18.83
C ARG A 95 16.91 -8.03 -18.94
N ILE A 96 17.20 -7.28 -17.87
CA ILE A 96 17.08 -5.81 -17.83
C ILE A 96 18.47 -5.21 -17.67
N ALA A 97 19.20 -5.12 -18.78
CA ALA A 97 20.56 -4.56 -18.80
C ALA A 97 20.55 -3.05 -19.07
N THR A 98 19.59 -2.58 -19.87
CA THR A 98 19.46 -1.20 -20.30
C THR A 98 18.09 -0.62 -19.96
N TYR A 99 18.01 0.72 -19.98
CA TYR A 99 16.72 1.41 -19.88
C TYR A 99 15.75 0.99 -20.99
N THR A 100 16.26 0.73 -22.21
CA THR A 100 15.44 0.32 -23.34
C THR A 100 14.78 -1.04 -23.10
N ASP A 101 15.47 -1.98 -22.45
CA ASP A 101 14.90 -3.27 -22.06
C ASP A 101 13.75 -3.10 -21.05
N ALA A 102 13.96 -2.21 -20.07
CA ALA A 102 12.93 -1.85 -19.09
C ALA A 102 11.74 -1.14 -19.73
N PHE A 103 11.98 -0.20 -20.64
CA PHE A 103 10.93 0.51 -21.38
C PHE A 103 10.14 -0.44 -22.25
N TYR A 104 10.80 -1.35 -22.96
CA TYR A 104 10.16 -2.39 -23.75
C TYR A 104 9.23 -3.23 -22.87
N TYR A 105 9.72 -3.79 -21.76
CA TYR A 105 8.88 -4.56 -20.85
C TYR A 105 7.69 -3.74 -20.30
N ILE A 106 7.92 -2.52 -19.82
CA ILE A 106 6.86 -1.67 -19.24
C ILE A 106 5.81 -1.24 -20.25
N ALA A 107 6.21 -0.89 -21.48
CA ALA A 107 5.27 -0.58 -22.55
C ALA A 107 4.36 -1.78 -22.85
N THR A 108 4.89 -3.00 -22.74
CA THR A 108 4.08 -4.21 -22.94
C THR A 108 3.13 -4.47 -21.77
N CYS A 109 3.55 -4.18 -20.52
CA CYS A 109 2.67 -4.24 -19.35
C CYS A 109 1.47 -3.29 -19.45
N ALA A 110 1.56 -2.20 -20.21
CA ALA A 110 0.44 -1.30 -20.45
C ALA A 110 -0.63 -1.88 -21.39
N SER A 111 -0.40 -3.08 -21.93
CA SER A 111 -1.36 -3.84 -22.72
C SER A 111 -1.38 -5.32 -22.31
N VAL A 112 -0.80 -6.20 -23.13
CA VAL A 112 -0.89 -7.67 -22.99
C VAL A 112 0.21 -8.24 -22.09
N GLY A 113 1.39 -7.60 -22.10
CA GLY A 113 2.64 -8.15 -21.55
C GLY A 113 3.27 -9.20 -22.47
N TYR A 114 4.57 -9.09 -22.73
CA TYR A 114 5.32 -10.15 -23.41
C TYR A 114 5.84 -11.18 -22.42
N ALA A 115 5.88 -12.45 -22.85
CA ALA A 115 6.17 -13.60 -21.99
C ALA A 115 7.67 -13.91 -21.82
N ASP A 116 8.58 -13.10 -22.37
CA ASP A 116 10.03 -13.37 -22.36
C ASP A 116 10.80 -12.59 -21.27
N ILE A 117 10.21 -11.53 -20.71
CA ILE A 117 10.78 -10.72 -19.64
C ILE A 117 9.77 -10.65 -18.50
N PHE A 118 10.22 -10.87 -17.26
CA PHE A 118 9.39 -10.74 -16.06
C PHE A 118 10.13 -10.02 -14.95
N ALA A 119 9.39 -9.33 -14.09
CA ALA A 119 9.93 -8.70 -12.89
C ALA A 119 10.38 -9.75 -11.86
N VAL A 120 11.63 -9.66 -11.42
CA VAL A 120 12.22 -10.58 -10.44
C VAL A 120 12.05 -10.03 -9.03
N THR A 121 12.20 -8.71 -8.85
CA THR A 121 12.11 -8.05 -7.54
C THR A 121 10.67 -7.80 -7.12
N GLN A 122 10.42 -7.71 -5.81
CA GLN A 122 9.10 -7.36 -5.29
C GLN A 122 8.67 -5.95 -5.74
N THR A 123 9.60 -4.99 -5.70
CA THR A 123 9.35 -3.62 -6.15
C THR A 123 9.04 -3.58 -7.64
N GLY A 124 9.80 -4.30 -8.47
CA GLY A 124 9.54 -4.41 -9.91
C GLY A 124 8.17 -5.02 -10.21
N ARG A 125 7.75 -6.05 -9.46
CA ARG A 125 6.41 -6.65 -9.58
C ARG A 125 5.31 -5.64 -9.22
N ALA A 126 5.49 -4.85 -8.17
CA ALA A 126 4.53 -3.82 -7.79
C ALA A 126 4.41 -2.73 -8.86
N ILE A 127 5.53 -2.29 -9.44
CA ILE A 127 5.54 -1.32 -10.54
C ILE A 127 4.83 -1.91 -11.77
N ALA A 128 5.16 -3.14 -12.17
CA ALA A 128 4.53 -3.80 -13.30
C ALA A 128 3.00 -3.95 -13.11
N ALA A 129 2.56 -4.35 -11.91
CA ALA A 129 1.14 -4.43 -11.58
C ALA A 129 0.44 -3.07 -11.68
N LEU A 130 1.07 -2.00 -11.18
CA LEU A 130 0.53 -0.64 -11.30
C LEU A 130 0.35 -0.22 -12.76
N VAL A 131 1.35 -0.52 -13.60
CA VAL A 131 1.28 -0.25 -15.05
C VAL A 131 0.18 -1.06 -15.72
N MET A 132 -0.02 -2.32 -15.34
CA MET A 132 -1.12 -3.13 -15.88
C MET A 132 -2.50 -2.60 -15.50
N ILE A 133 -2.64 -1.96 -14.33
CA ILE A 133 -3.90 -1.38 -13.87
C ILE A 133 -4.21 -0.05 -14.59
N ILE A 134 -3.21 0.81 -14.76
CA ILE A 134 -3.40 2.19 -15.23
C ILE A 134 -3.09 2.35 -16.72
N GLY A 135 -2.08 1.62 -17.21
CA GLY A 135 -1.54 1.71 -18.56
C GLY A 135 -2.57 1.55 -19.67
N PRO A 136 -3.47 0.53 -19.62
CA PRO A 136 -4.51 0.38 -20.63
C PRO A 136 -5.45 1.60 -20.72
N ALA A 137 -5.81 2.21 -19.58
CA ALA A 137 -6.70 3.36 -19.56
C ALA A 137 -6.07 4.61 -20.17
N LEU A 138 -4.78 4.88 -19.88
CA LEU A 138 -4.04 5.98 -20.48
C LEU A 138 -3.78 5.74 -21.97
N THR A 139 -3.43 4.52 -22.35
CA THR A 139 -3.18 4.15 -23.75
C THR A 139 -4.45 4.24 -24.58
N ASN A 140 -5.60 3.86 -24.03
CA ASN A 140 -6.90 4.00 -24.70
C ASN A 140 -7.25 5.47 -25.00
N ARG A 141 -6.83 6.40 -24.13
CA ARG A 141 -7.05 7.85 -24.30
C ARG A 141 -6.01 8.54 -25.15
N LEU A 142 -4.93 7.86 -25.54
CA LEU A 142 -3.75 8.46 -26.18
C LEU A 142 -4.08 9.31 -27.41
N LEU A 143 -5.08 8.88 -28.19
CA LEU A 143 -5.50 9.53 -29.43
C LEU A 143 -6.76 10.39 -29.26
N ASP A 144 -7.29 10.52 -28.04
CA ASP A 144 -8.42 11.38 -27.75
C ASP A 144 -8.00 12.85 -27.89
N ARG A 145 -8.95 13.68 -28.32
CA ARG A 145 -8.71 15.12 -28.37
C ARG A 145 -8.57 15.66 -26.93
N PRO A 146 -7.56 16.51 -26.67
CA PRO A 146 -7.46 17.25 -25.42
C PRO A 146 -8.79 17.94 -25.06
N ARG A 147 -9.23 17.77 -23.81
CA ARG A 147 -10.40 18.48 -23.30
C ARG A 147 -10.04 19.97 -23.22
N ARG A 148 -10.79 20.81 -23.94
CA ARG A 148 -10.68 22.27 -23.87
C ARG A 148 -11.75 22.77 -22.91
N ASP A 149 -11.35 23.67 -22.00
CA ASP A 149 -12.25 24.34 -21.05
C ASP A 149 -13.28 25.23 -21.78
#